data_AF-A0AAW4TY69-F1
#
_entry.id   AF-A0AAW4TY69-F1
#
_cell.length_a   1.000
_cell.length_b   1.000
_cell.length_c   1.000
_cell.angle_alpha   90.00
_cell.angle_beta   90.00
_cell.angle_gamma   90.00
#
_symmetry.space_group_name_H-M   'P 1'
#
loop_
_entity.id
_entity.type
_entity.pdbx_description
1 polymer ?
#
loop_
_entity_poly.entity_id
_entity_poly.type
_entity_poly.pdbx_seq_one_letter_code
_entity_poly.pdbx_strand_id
1 'polypeptide(L)'
;MGIDAIEEFRKSHGINTKGNLAGILQLNRAFSKDTLPINPDDYLTGKEGQVKGLSGANCQSILEEYHIKRVLASEGGRTSRGLMGIMKDYAALINEERPSSKDFSEIERFWIDRIRKFFNSKPFRLEADESLSITAAVGNLLEQAKKRQKENPGTMYEGTVLQQLVAAKLSIIMPEVEINGASVADDPTGRGGDFNIGDTAIHCTTAPATLLMEKCQRNIKNGLHPIIITVKDRVKTAWDLAADMGFAERLEVWDIQSFLSTNVHEHGHFSQDERKTMLTDLVTSYNKIIDTYETDPSLRIEYSN
;
A
#
# COMPACT_ATOMS: atom_id res chain seq x y z
N MET A 1 0.10 -34.28 6.90
CA MET A 1 1.04 -33.42 6.15
C MET A 1 1.81 -32.54 7.13
N GLY A 2 3.12 -32.38 6.98
CA GLY A 2 3.88 -31.49 7.85
C GLY A 2 3.66 -30.01 7.49
N ILE A 3 3.43 -29.16 8.49
CA ILE A 3 3.42 -27.69 8.30
C ILE A 3 4.71 -27.17 7.63
N ASP A 4 5.80 -27.94 7.72
CA ASP A 4 7.09 -27.62 7.10
C ASP A 4 6.99 -27.47 5.57
N ALA A 5 6.25 -28.34 4.88
CA ALA A 5 6.06 -28.25 3.43
C ALA A 5 5.30 -26.97 3.04
N ILE A 6 4.33 -26.57 3.86
CA ILE A 6 3.57 -25.32 3.67
C ILE A 6 4.44 -24.10 3.96
N GLU A 7 5.31 -24.15 4.96
CA GLU A 7 6.26 -23.07 5.24
C GLU A 7 7.31 -22.92 4.13
N GLU A 8 7.79 -24.03 3.56
CA GLU A 8 8.69 -24.01 2.42
C GLU A 8 8.01 -23.41 1.19
N PHE A 9 6.77 -23.85 0.90
CA PHE A 9 5.95 -23.30 -0.17
C PHE A 9 5.74 -21.78 -0.01
N ARG A 10 5.41 -21.33 1.21
CA ARG A 10 5.26 -19.92 1.53
C ARG A 10 6.53 -19.12 1.22
N LYS A 11 7.69 -19.63 1.58
CA LYS A 11 8.99 -18.97 1.37
C LYS A 11 9.35 -18.91 -0.12
N SER A 12 9.24 -20.02 -0.84
CA SER A 12 9.60 -20.10 -2.26
C SER A 12 8.73 -19.20 -3.15
N HIS A 13 7.47 -18.99 -2.78
CA HIS A 13 6.53 -18.15 -3.51
C HIS A 13 6.38 -16.73 -2.94
N GLY A 14 7.15 -16.37 -1.91
CA GLY A 14 7.10 -15.02 -1.32
C GLY A 14 5.71 -14.62 -0.79
N ILE A 15 4.95 -15.56 -0.22
CA ILE A 15 3.58 -15.33 0.26
C ILE A 15 3.64 -14.56 1.60
N ASN A 16 3.81 -13.24 1.49
CA ASN A 16 3.91 -12.29 2.61
C ASN A 16 2.99 -11.06 2.45
N THR A 17 2.53 -10.79 1.24
CA THR A 17 1.68 -9.63 0.94
C THR A 17 0.22 -9.90 1.27
N LYS A 18 -0.55 -8.85 1.58
CA LYS A 18 -1.99 -8.96 1.87
C LYS A 18 -2.77 -9.68 0.76
N GLY A 19 -2.43 -9.45 -0.50
CA GLY A 19 -3.07 -10.08 -1.66
C GLY A 19 -2.82 -11.58 -1.72
N ASN A 20 -1.56 -12.02 -1.58
CA ASN A 20 -1.21 -13.44 -1.61
C ASN A 20 -1.72 -14.19 -0.37
N LEU A 21 -1.65 -13.56 0.82
CA LEU A 21 -2.20 -14.13 2.04
C LEU A 21 -3.74 -14.29 1.97
N ALA A 22 -4.45 -13.30 1.43
CA ALA A 22 -5.89 -13.40 1.22
C ALA A 22 -6.25 -14.48 0.20
N GLY A 23 -5.48 -14.59 -0.89
CA GLY A 23 -5.67 -15.58 -1.93
C GLY A 23 -5.45 -17.01 -1.43
N ILE A 24 -4.31 -17.28 -0.77
CA ILE A 24 -3.95 -18.62 -0.31
C ILE A 24 -4.89 -19.14 0.78
N LEU A 25 -5.36 -18.25 1.67
CA LEU A 25 -6.34 -18.61 2.71
C LEU A 25 -7.64 -19.11 2.09
N GLN A 26 -8.15 -18.38 1.10
CA GLN A 26 -9.38 -18.75 0.39
C GLN A 26 -9.20 -20.02 -0.45
N LEU A 27 -8.05 -20.19 -1.11
CA LEU A 27 -7.73 -21.42 -1.84
C LEU A 27 -7.71 -22.64 -0.91
N ASN A 28 -7.03 -22.53 0.24
CA ASN A 28 -7.00 -23.60 1.22
C ASN A 28 -8.42 -23.99 1.68
N ARG A 29 -9.27 -23.01 1.96
CA ARG A 29 -10.67 -23.24 2.36
C ARG A 29 -11.51 -23.86 1.23
N ALA A 30 -11.19 -23.56 -0.03
CA ALA A 30 -11.90 -24.12 -1.17
C ALA A 30 -11.45 -25.57 -1.46
N PHE A 31 -10.14 -25.84 -1.42
CA PHE A 31 -9.58 -27.18 -1.62
C PHE A 31 -9.99 -28.15 -0.51
N SER A 32 -10.16 -27.66 0.73
CA SER A 32 -10.62 -28.51 1.85
C SER A 32 -12.05 -29.01 1.71
N LYS A 33 -12.84 -28.43 0.79
CA LYS A 33 -14.22 -28.82 0.49
C LYS A 33 -14.36 -29.59 -0.82
N ASP A 34 -13.26 -29.78 -1.55
CA ASP A 34 -13.24 -30.47 -2.84
C ASP A 34 -12.70 -31.90 -2.70
N THR A 35 -12.84 -32.69 -3.76
CA THR A 35 -12.31 -34.03 -3.87
C THR A 35 -10.89 -34.02 -4.44
N LEU A 36 -9.98 -34.73 -3.78
CA LEU A 36 -8.62 -34.93 -4.29
C LEU A 36 -8.61 -35.98 -5.43
N PRO A 37 -7.78 -35.79 -6.48
CA PRO A 37 -6.88 -34.65 -6.69
C PRO A 37 -7.63 -33.40 -7.16
N ILE A 38 -7.20 -32.24 -6.63
CA ILE A 38 -7.62 -30.91 -7.08
C ILE A 38 -7.24 -30.71 -8.55
N ASN A 39 -8.20 -30.33 -9.37
CA ASN A 39 -7.94 -29.85 -10.72
C ASN A 39 -7.83 -28.31 -10.72
N PRO A 40 -6.65 -27.72 -11.00
CA PRO A 40 -6.46 -26.28 -10.98
C PRO A 40 -7.39 -25.51 -11.94
N ASP A 41 -7.80 -26.14 -13.04
CA ASP A 41 -8.64 -25.50 -14.06
C ASP A 41 -10.06 -25.19 -13.56
N ASP A 42 -10.55 -25.93 -12.55
CA ASP A 42 -11.86 -25.69 -11.92
C ASP A 42 -11.90 -24.38 -11.12
N TYR A 43 -10.71 -23.85 -10.82
CA TYR A 43 -10.48 -22.60 -10.08
C TYR A 43 -10.10 -21.43 -10.98
N LEU A 44 -10.24 -21.56 -12.30
CA LEU A 44 -10.09 -20.45 -13.25
C LEU A 44 -11.45 -19.78 -13.54
N THR A 45 -11.44 -18.47 -13.73
CA THR A 45 -12.62 -17.77 -14.27
C THR A 45 -12.68 -17.95 -15.79
N GLY A 46 -13.88 -17.88 -16.40
CA GLY A 46 -14.08 -18.12 -17.84
C GLY A 46 -13.37 -17.14 -18.79
N LYS A 47 -12.75 -16.08 -18.27
CA LYS A 47 -11.71 -15.30 -18.94
C LYS A 47 -10.42 -15.58 -18.17
N GLU A 48 -9.44 -16.24 -18.79
CA GLU A 48 -8.27 -16.93 -18.21
C GLU A 48 -7.25 -16.08 -17.40
N GLY A 49 -7.69 -15.07 -16.64
CA GLY A 49 -6.81 -14.11 -15.94
C GLY A 49 -7.07 -13.94 -14.43
N GLN A 50 -8.07 -14.62 -13.86
CA GLN A 50 -8.38 -14.53 -12.42
C GLN A 50 -8.75 -15.90 -11.85
N VAL A 51 -8.43 -16.08 -10.56
CA VAL A 51 -8.84 -17.25 -9.78
C VAL A 51 -10.30 -17.10 -9.34
N LYS A 52 -11.10 -18.13 -9.63
CA LYS A 52 -12.53 -18.21 -9.33
C LYS A 52 -12.77 -18.32 -7.82
N GLY A 53 -13.84 -17.68 -7.35
CA GLY A 53 -14.27 -17.77 -5.94
C GLY A 53 -13.53 -16.85 -4.97
N LEU A 54 -12.48 -16.15 -5.40
CA LEU A 54 -11.82 -15.15 -4.58
C LEU A 54 -12.67 -13.87 -4.50
N SER A 55 -12.87 -13.35 -3.28
CA SER A 55 -13.47 -12.03 -3.05
C SER A 55 -13.12 -11.49 -1.68
N GLY A 56 -13.18 -10.16 -1.51
CA GLY A 56 -12.99 -9.53 -0.20
C GLY A 56 -13.99 -10.05 0.84
N ALA A 57 -15.26 -10.22 0.45
CA ALA A 57 -16.31 -10.74 1.33
C ALA A 57 -16.04 -12.19 1.78
N ASN A 58 -15.62 -13.07 0.86
CA ASN A 58 -15.29 -14.45 1.22
C ASN A 58 -14.04 -14.54 2.11
N CYS A 59 -13.00 -13.74 1.81
CA CYS A 59 -11.84 -13.63 2.70
C CYS A 59 -12.26 -13.15 4.10
N GLN A 60 -13.12 -12.13 4.17
CA GLN A 60 -13.60 -11.56 5.43
C GLN A 60 -14.41 -12.57 6.23
N SER A 61 -15.29 -13.36 5.60
CA SER A 61 -16.05 -14.40 6.32
C SER A 61 -15.14 -15.47 6.94
N ILE A 62 -14.07 -15.88 6.25
CA ILE A 62 -13.10 -16.82 6.83
C ILE A 62 -12.38 -16.18 8.02
N LEU A 63 -11.97 -14.92 7.91
CA LEU A 63 -11.27 -14.20 8.98
C LEU A 63 -12.14 -14.00 10.24
N GLU A 64 -13.44 -13.77 10.06
CA GLU A 64 -14.40 -13.60 11.16
C GLU A 64 -14.57 -14.86 12.02
N GLU A 65 -14.47 -16.05 11.42
CA GLU A 65 -14.44 -17.32 12.16
C GLU A 65 -13.24 -17.41 13.13
N TYR A 66 -12.18 -16.65 12.87
CA TYR A 66 -10.99 -16.52 13.72
C TYR A 66 -10.95 -15.23 14.54
N HIS A 67 -12.09 -14.53 14.64
CA HIS A 67 -12.28 -13.26 15.34
C HIS A 67 -11.44 -12.09 14.81
N ILE A 68 -11.03 -12.15 13.54
CA ILE A 68 -10.30 -11.09 12.87
C ILE A 68 -11.30 -10.19 12.14
N LYS A 69 -11.66 -9.06 12.76
CA LYS A 69 -12.58 -8.06 12.18
C LYS A 69 -11.92 -7.14 11.14
N ARG A 70 -10.59 -7.11 11.10
CA ARG A 70 -9.85 -6.24 10.18
C ARG A 70 -9.83 -6.84 8.78
N VAL A 71 -10.15 -6.02 7.79
CA VAL A 71 -10.07 -6.40 6.38
C VAL A 71 -8.60 -6.59 5.98
N LEU A 72 -8.25 -7.76 5.45
CA LEU A 72 -6.90 -8.04 4.94
C LEU A 72 -6.67 -7.39 3.58
N ALA A 73 -7.53 -7.68 2.61
CA ALA A 73 -7.48 -7.14 1.26
C ALA A 73 -8.90 -6.97 0.70
N SER A 74 -9.27 -5.75 0.31
CA SER A 74 -10.62 -5.42 -0.17
C SER A 74 -11.04 -6.23 -1.41
N GLU A 75 -10.09 -6.59 -2.27
CA GLU A 75 -10.34 -7.42 -3.46
C GLU A 75 -10.11 -8.93 -3.22
N GLY A 76 -9.77 -9.34 -1.98
CA GLY A 76 -9.57 -10.75 -1.63
C GLY A 76 -8.48 -11.45 -2.46
N GLY A 77 -7.45 -10.73 -2.91
CA GLY A 77 -6.35 -11.27 -3.70
C GLY A 77 -6.61 -11.39 -5.22
N ARG A 78 -7.81 -11.04 -5.70
CA ARG A 78 -8.19 -11.17 -7.13
C ARG A 78 -7.26 -10.45 -8.12
N THR A 79 -6.64 -9.35 -7.70
CA THR A 79 -5.75 -8.52 -8.54
C THR A 79 -4.27 -8.77 -8.25
N SER A 80 -3.95 -9.72 -7.39
CA SER A 80 -2.57 -10.05 -7.07
C SER A 80 -1.88 -10.64 -8.30
N ARG A 81 -0.89 -9.92 -8.85
CA ARG A 81 -0.06 -10.41 -9.95
C ARG A 81 0.70 -11.65 -9.48
N GLY A 82 0.50 -12.77 -10.19
CA GLY A 82 1.16 -14.05 -9.89
C GLY A 82 0.36 -15.04 -9.05
N LEU A 83 -0.82 -14.66 -8.51
CA LEU A 83 -1.63 -15.57 -7.70
C LEU A 83 -2.12 -16.81 -8.48
N MET A 84 -2.26 -16.71 -9.80
CA MET A 84 -2.58 -17.87 -10.64
C MET A 84 -1.48 -18.94 -10.64
N GLY A 85 -0.21 -18.51 -10.69
CA GLY A 85 0.93 -19.44 -10.58
C GLY A 85 0.92 -20.12 -9.22
N ILE A 86 0.79 -19.31 -8.16
CA ILE A 86 0.67 -19.80 -6.78
C ILE A 86 -0.49 -20.80 -6.64
N MET A 87 -1.65 -20.54 -7.27
CA MET A 87 -2.80 -21.45 -7.21
C MET A 87 -2.48 -22.82 -7.81
N LYS A 88 -1.86 -22.85 -9.00
CA LYS A 88 -1.49 -24.09 -9.69
C LYS A 88 -0.46 -24.88 -8.89
N ASP A 89 0.56 -24.20 -8.39
CA ASP A 89 1.64 -24.83 -7.62
C ASP A 89 1.11 -25.32 -6.25
N TYR A 90 0.18 -24.58 -5.63
CA TYR A 90 -0.46 -25.00 -4.39
C TYR A 90 -1.36 -26.22 -4.58
N ALA A 91 -2.11 -26.28 -5.68
CA ALA A 91 -2.90 -27.47 -6.02
C ALA A 91 -2.00 -28.70 -6.26
N ALA A 92 -0.85 -28.53 -6.90
CA ALA A 92 0.14 -29.60 -7.06
C ALA A 92 0.66 -30.12 -5.70
N LEU A 93 1.05 -29.21 -4.80
CA LEU A 93 1.48 -29.55 -3.44
C LEU A 93 0.39 -30.32 -2.67
N ILE A 94 -0.86 -29.85 -2.73
CA ILE A 94 -1.99 -30.49 -2.04
C ILE A 94 -2.29 -31.88 -2.64
N ASN A 95 -2.13 -32.07 -3.95
CA ASN A 95 -2.31 -33.36 -4.62
C ASN A 95 -1.22 -34.37 -4.29
N GLU A 96 0.01 -33.92 -4.09
CA GLU A 96 1.13 -34.73 -3.64
C GLU A 96 0.96 -35.16 -2.19
N GLU A 97 0.68 -34.20 -1.30
CA GLU A 97 0.59 -34.42 0.15
C GLU A 97 -0.71 -35.10 0.60
N ARG A 98 -1.78 -34.99 -0.19
CA ARG A 98 -3.13 -35.52 0.07
C ARG A 98 -3.62 -35.29 1.50
N PRO A 99 -3.71 -34.03 1.97
CA PRO A 99 -4.08 -33.70 3.33
C PRO A 99 -5.49 -34.20 3.69
N SER A 100 -5.64 -34.71 4.91
CA SER A 100 -6.95 -34.99 5.50
C SER A 100 -7.69 -33.70 5.85
N SER A 101 -8.99 -33.80 6.19
CA SER A 101 -9.77 -32.67 6.70
C SER A 101 -9.14 -32.00 7.94
N LYS A 102 -8.49 -32.81 8.80
CA LYS A 102 -7.75 -32.30 9.96
C LYS A 102 -6.51 -31.54 9.52
N ASP A 103 -5.74 -32.07 8.56
CA ASP A 103 -4.57 -31.40 8.01
C ASP A 103 -4.96 -30.04 7.40
N PHE A 104 -6.02 -29.98 6.58
CA PHE A 104 -6.52 -28.71 6.02
C PHE A 104 -6.85 -27.65 7.06
N SER A 105 -7.40 -28.08 8.20
CA SER A 105 -7.71 -27.18 9.32
C SER A 105 -6.42 -26.67 9.99
N GLU A 106 -5.38 -27.50 10.10
CA GLU A 106 -4.07 -27.10 10.62
C GLU A 106 -3.34 -26.14 9.66
N ILE A 107 -3.40 -26.40 8.35
CA ILE A 107 -2.87 -25.50 7.30
C ILE A 107 -3.57 -24.14 7.35
N GLU A 108 -4.90 -24.13 7.52
CA GLU A 108 -5.64 -22.89 7.61
C GLU A 108 -5.20 -22.06 8.82
N ARG A 109 -5.05 -22.69 9.98
CA ARG A 109 -4.53 -22.03 11.18
C ARG A 109 -3.14 -21.45 10.96
N PHE A 110 -2.27 -22.16 10.25
CA PHE A 110 -0.97 -21.63 9.86
C PHE A 110 -1.10 -20.35 9.02
N TRP A 111 -2.00 -20.31 8.03
CA TRP A 111 -2.25 -19.11 7.23
C TRP A 111 -2.84 -17.97 8.06
N ILE A 112 -3.76 -18.27 8.98
CA ILE A 112 -4.31 -17.30 9.94
C ILE A 112 -3.21 -16.71 10.82
N ASP A 113 -2.27 -17.51 11.30
CA ASP A 113 -1.15 -17.01 12.10
C ASP A 113 -0.18 -16.15 11.28
N ARG A 114 0.00 -16.44 9.99
CA ARG A 114 0.74 -15.56 9.07
C ARG A 114 0.03 -14.22 8.87
N ILE A 115 -1.30 -14.23 8.78
CA ILE A 115 -2.11 -13.01 8.67
C ILE A 115 -2.08 -12.20 9.97
N ARG A 116 -2.15 -12.85 11.14
CA ARG A 116 -1.95 -12.16 12.43
C ARG A 116 -0.57 -11.53 12.53
N LYS A 117 0.48 -12.24 12.11
CA LYS A 117 1.84 -11.69 12.03
C LYS A 117 1.92 -10.49 11.09
N PHE A 118 1.26 -10.56 9.92
CA PHE A 118 1.14 -9.43 9.01
C PHE A 118 0.52 -8.21 9.71
N PHE A 119 -0.61 -8.38 10.39
CA PHE A 119 -1.24 -7.30 11.15
C PHE A 119 -0.44 -6.80 12.36
N ASN A 120 0.46 -7.62 12.91
CA ASN A 120 1.34 -7.27 14.02
C ASN A 120 2.72 -6.75 13.56
N SER A 121 2.90 -6.52 12.25
CA SER A 121 4.15 -5.99 11.71
C SER A 121 4.46 -4.61 12.29
N LYS A 122 5.74 -4.36 12.62
CA LYS A 122 6.15 -3.12 13.28
C LYS A 122 5.88 -1.89 12.41
N PRO A 123 5.37 -0.79 13.00
CA PRO A 123 5.25 0.49 12.30
C PRO A 123 6.62 1.00 11.85
N PHE A 124 6.61 1.97 10.93
CA PHE A 124 7.78 2.79 10.65
C PHE A 124 8.07 3.73 11.82
N ARG A 125 9.29 4.26 11.89
CA ARG A 125 9.69 5.19 12.94
C ARG A 125 10.12 6.52 12.34
N LEU A 126 9.49 7.59 12.80
CA LEU A 126 9.99 8.93 12.60
C LEU A 126 10.91 9.25 13.79
N GLU A 127 12.19 9.51 13.51
CA GLU A 127 13.20 9.75 14.55
C GLU A 127 12.96 11.11 15.21
N ALA A 128 12.88 11.14 16.54
CA ALA A 128 12.87 12.37 17.34
C ALA A 128 14.30 12.79 17.74
N ASP A 129 15.25 12.61 16.83
CA ASP A 129 16.64 13.05 17.03
C ASP A 129 16.74 14.55 16.73
N GLU A 130 16.97 15.35 17.77
CA GLU A 130 17.06 16.81 17.68
C GLU A 130 18.26 17.30 16.84
N SER A 131 19.24 16.44 16.60
CA SER A 131 20.38 16.74 15.73
C SER A 131 20.04 16.64 14.23
N LEU A 132 18.94 15.97 13.89
CA LEU A 132 18.48 15.82 12.52
C LEU A 132 17.58 16.99 12.10
N SER A 133 17.75 17.43 10.85
CA SER A 133 16.75 18.28 10.21
C SER A 133 15.46 17.50 9.95
N ILE A 134 14.31 18.19 9.87
CA ILE A 134 13.04 17.58 9.49
C ILE A 134 13.14 16.88 8.13
N THR A 135 13.86 17.50 7.18
CA THR A 135 14.15 16.91 5.87
C THR A 135 14.87 15.55 5.99
N ALA A 136 15.84 15.44 6.90
CA ALA A 136 16.57 14.19 7.13
C ALA A 136 15.68 13.14 7.82
N ALA A 137 14.90 13.52 8.84
CA ALA A 137 13.99 12.60 9.52
C ALA A 137 12.94 12.00 8.57
N VAL A 138 12.34 12.83 7.70
CA VAL A 138 11.41 12.37 6.66
C VAL A 138 12.14 11.50 5.61
N GLY A 139 13.39 11.86 5.25
CA GLY A 139 14.22 11.03 4.35
C GLY A 139 14.47 9.63 4.91
N ASN A 140 14.85 9.52 6.19
CA ASN A 140 15.07 8.26 6.88
C ASN A 140 13.78 7.42 6.94
N LEU A 141 12.64 8.05 7.16
CA LEU A 141 11.33 7.40 7.12
C LEU A 141 11.02 6.80 5.74
N LEU A 142 11.25 7.54 4.65
CA LEU A 142 11.03 7.06 3.29
C LEU A 142 11.97 5.91 2.91
N GLU A 143 13.24 5.96 3.35
CA GLU A 143 14.19 4.87 3.15
C GLU A 143 13.78 3.59 3.92
N GLN A 144 13.16 3.70 5.11
CA GLN A 144 12.54 2.55 5.78
C GLN A 144 11.43 1.94 4.93
N ALA A 145 10.54 2.77 4.36
CA ALA A 145 9.44 2.31 3.51
C ALA A 145 9.94 1.63 2.24
N LYS A 146 10.94 2.22 1.59
CA LYS A 146 11.61 1.66 0.41
C LYS A 146 12.32 0.34 0.70
N LYS A 147 12.99 0.20 1.86
CA LYS A 147 13.59 -1.07 2.29
C LYS A 147 12.52 -2.14 2.47
N ARG A 148 11.41 -1.82 3.15
CA ARG A 148 10.30 -2.76 3.33
C ARG A 148 9.65 -3.18 2.01
N GLN A 149 9.54 -2.26 1.05
CA GLN A 149 9.08 -2.55 -0.31
C GLN A 149 9.97 -3.55 -1.04
N LYS A 150 11.31 -3.45 -0.90
CA LYS A 150 12.23 -4.44 -1.47
C LYS A 150 12.05 -5.83 -0.85
N GLU A 151 11.77 -5.88 0.45
CA GLU A 151 11.53 -7.14 1.18
C GLU A 151 10.16 -7.75 0.87
N ASN A 152 9.20 -6.95 0.42
CA ASN A 152 7.81 -7.34 0.14
C ASN A 152 7.37 -6.85 -1.25
N PRO A 153 7.92 -7.44 -2.33
CA PRO A 153 7.60 -7.02 -3.69
C PRO A 153 6.10 -7.17 -3.97
N GLY A 154 5.52 -6.19 -4.68
CA GLY A 154 4.09 -6.14 -4.99
C GLY A 154 3.26 -5.21 -4.09
N THR A 155 3.84 -4.67 -3.01
CA THR A 155 3.24 -3.60 -2.19
C THR A 155 4.03 -2.30 -2.34
N MET A 156 3.34 -1.20 -2.63
CA MET A 156 3.96 0.13 -2.87
C MET A 156 4.16 0.92 -1.57
N TYR A 157 4.92 0.40 -0.61
CA TYR A 157 5.09 1.05 0.70
C TYR A 157 5.59 2.50 0.61
N GLU A 158 6.61 2.78 -0.21
CA GLU A 158 7.20 4.12 -0.32
C GLU A 158 6.19 5.12 -0.90
N GLY A 159 5.45 4.71 -1.94
CA GLY A 159 4.42 5.53 -2.58
C GLY A 159 3.24 5.81 -1.64
N THR A 160 2.77 4.79 -0.92
CA THR A 160 1.69 4.95 0.06
C THR A 160 2.10 5.87 1.20
N VAL A 161 3.30 5.70 1.77
CA VAL A 161 3.80 6.59 2.84
C VAL A 161 3.89 8.04 2.33
N LEU A 162 4.42 8.27 1.12
CA LEU A 162 4.49 9.59 0.52
C LEU A 162 3.10 10.22 0.36
N GLN A 163 2.15 9.51 -0.26
CA GLN A 163 0.80 10.02 -0.50
C GLN A 163 0.06 10.32 0.81
N GLN A 164 0.14 9.44 1.80
CA GLN A 164 -0.57 9.63 3.06
C GLN A 164 0.08 10.68 3.96
N LEU A 165 1.39 10.95 3.83
CA LEU A 165 2.03 12.12 4.44
C LEU A 165 1.54 13.43 3.83
N VAL A 166 1.34 13.47 2.50
CA VAL A 166 0.71 14.62 1.82
C VAL A 166 -0.72 14.81 2.33
N ALA A 167 -1.52 13.74 2.40
CA ALA A 167 -2.87 13.79 2.95
C ALA A 167 -2.87 14.34 4.38
N ALA A 168 -2.00 13.82 5.25
CA ALA A 168 -1.91 14.24 6.65
C ALA A 168 -1.62 15.74 6.79
N LYS A 169 -0.67 16.27 6.01
CA LYS A 169 -0.39 17.71 5.98
C LYS A 169 -1.60 18.51 5.46
N LEU A 170 -2.23 18.08 4.37
CA LEU A 170 -3.39 18.76 3.80
C LEU A 170 -4.55 18.80 4.80
N SER A 171 -4.82 17.70 5.53
CA SER A 171 -5.91 17.63 6.52
C SER A 171 -5.72 18.57 7.71
N ILE A 172 -4.48 18.95 8.04
CA ILE A 172 -4.21 19.90 9.13
C ILE A 172 -4.63 21.31 8.72
N ILE A 173 -4.40 21.69 7.47
CA ILE A 173 -4.72 23.03 6.96
C ILE A 173 -6.16 23.09 6.41
N MET A 174 -6.65 21.97 5.88
CA MET A 174 -7.95 21.83 5.23
C MET A 174 -8.63 20.55 5.70
N PRO A 175 -9.36 20.58 6.84
CA PRO A 175 -9.95 19.38 7.44
C PRO A 175 -10.95 18.64 6.54
N GLU A 176 -11.58 19.34 5.60
CA GLU A 176 -12.57 18.81 4.66
C GLU A 176 -11.95 18.25 3.36
N VAL A 177 -10.61 18.13 3.28
CA VAL A 177 -9.95 17.56 2.11
C VAL A 177 -10.39 16.10 1.90
N GLU A 178 -10.76 15.77 0.68
CA GLU A 178 -11.12 14.39 0.32
C GLU A 178 -9.86 13.50 0.30
N ILE A 179 -9.88 12.44 1.10
CA ILE A 179 -8.76 11.50 1.22
C ILE A 179 -9.21 10.15 0.70
N ASN A 180 -8.37 9.57 -0.16
CA ASN A 180 -8.58 8.25 -0.73
C ASN A 180 -7.47 7.30 -0.29
N GLY A 181 -7.78 6.01 -0.13
CA GLY A 181 -6.76 4.99 0.07
C GLY A 181 -5.86 4.88 -1.17
N ALA A 182 -4.57 4.68 -0.96
CA ALA A 182 -3.56 4.57 -2.03
C ALA A 182 -3.78 3.37 -2.96
N SER A 183 -4.63 2.43 -2.54
CA SER A 183 -5.02 1.24 -3.32
C SER A 183 -6.39 1.34 -3.98
N VAL A 184 -7.11 2.47 -3.84
CA VAL A 184 -8.37 2.70 -4.53
C VAL A 184 -8.07 3.00 -5.99
N ALA A 185 -8.60 2.17 -6.90
CA ALA A 185 -8.43 2.37 -8.34
C ALA A 185 -8.87 3.78 -8.76
N ASP A 186 -8.19 4.35 -9.76
CA ASP A 186 -8.63 5.58 -10.41
C ASP A 186 -10.09 5.39 -10.86
N ASP A 187 -10.98 6.18 -10.29
CA ASP A 187 -12.41 6.08 -10.55
C ASP A 187 -12.65 6.56 -12.00
N PRO A 188 -13.55 5.95 -12.79
CA PRO A 188 -13.83 6.39 -14.17
C PRO A 188 -14.33 7.84 -14.28
N THR A 189 -14.62 8.49 -13.15
CA THR A 189 -15.26 9.78 -12.99
C THR A 189 -14.34 11.01 -13.12
N GLY A 190 -13.06 10.85 -13.48
CA GLY A 190 -12.26 11.98 -13.95
C GLY A 190 -11.54 12.79 -12.88
N ARG A 191 -10.95 12.11 -11.88
CA ARG A 191 -10.02 12.75 -10.93
C ARG A 191 -8.76 13.26 -11.67
N GLY A 192 -8.45 14.54 -11.47
CA GLY A 192 -7.26 15.19 -12.03
C GLY A 192 -5.96 14.61 -11.47
N GLY A 193 -5.88 14.42 -10.15
CA GLY A 193 -4.74 13.79 -9.44
C GLY A 193 -5.19 12.98 -8.22
N ASP A 194 -4.23 12.65 -7.35
CA ASP A 194 -4.48 11.97 -6.07
C ASP A 194 -5.30 12.84 -5.12
N PHE A 195 -5.09 14.16 -5.18
CA PHE A 195 -5.90 15.18 -4.51
C PHE A 195 -6.30 16.26 -5.52
N ASN A 196 -7.58 16.61 -5.56
CA ASN A 196 -8.07 17.77 -6.33
C ASN A 196 -8.57 18.83 -5.34
N ILE A 197 -7.96 20.01 -5.35
CA ILE A 197 -8.28 21.11 -4.43
C ILE A 197 -8.47 22.37 -5.26
N GLY A 198 -9.71 22.87 -5.32
CA GLY A 198 -10.05 23.97 -6.22
C GLY A 198 -9.74 23.60 -7.67
N ASP A 199 -8.90 24.39 -8.33
CA ASP A 199 -8.40 24.15 -9.69
C ASP A 199 -7.04 23.43 -9.71
N THR A 200 -6.54 22.96 -8.57
CA THR A 200 -5.23 22.31 -8.44
C THR A 200 -5.38 20.78 -8.39
N ALA A 201 -4.56 20.07 -9.18
CA ALA A 201 -4.47 18.61 -9.19
C ALA A 201 -3.09 18.16 -8.69
N ILE A 202 -3.05 17.59 -7.48
CA ILE A 202 -1.81 17.12 -6.85
C ILE A 202 -1.60 15.65 -7.17
N HIS A 203 -0.42 15.31 -7.68
CA HIS A 203 0.02 13.96 -7.99
C HIS A 203 1.17 13.55 -7.08
N CYS A 204 1.02 12.44 -6.38
CA CYS A 204 1.99 11.86 -5.48
C CYS A 204 2.69 10.68 -6.18
N THR A 205 4.01 10.74 -6.34
CA THR A 205 4.76 9.63 -6.94
C THR A 205 6.18 9.54 -6.42
N THR A 206 6.74 8.35 -6.30
CA THR A 206 8.18 8.15 -6.01
C THR A 206 9.00 7.98 -7.29
N ALA A 207 8.33 7.84 -8.44
CA ALA A 207 8.95 7.62 -9.74
C ALA A 207 8.14 8.32 -10.84
N PRO A 208 8.35 9.63 -11.04
CA PRO A 208 7.77 10.36 -12.17
C PRO A 208 8.11 9.67 -13.50
N ALA A 209 7.11 9.56 -14.37
CA ALA A 209 7.22 8.88 -15.66
C ALA A 209 6.33 9.55 -16.71
N THR A 210 6.53 9.21 -17.98
CA THR A 210 5.79 9.81 -19.12
C THR A 210 4.28 9.75 -18.97
N LEU A 211 3.72 8.62 -18.49
CA LEU A 211 2.27 8.49 -18.28
C LEU A 211 1.70 9.53 -17.30
N LEU A 212 2.46 9.89 -16.26
CA LEU A 212 2.06 10.95 -15.34
C LEU A 212 2.10 12.32 -16.03
N MET A 213 3.14 12.60 -16.81
CA MET A 213 3.26 13.85 -17.56
C MET A 213 2.11 14.04 -18.56
N GLU A 214 1.71 12.98 -19.25
CA GLU A 214 0.53 13.00 -20.13
C GLU A 214 -0.76 13.32 -19.34
N LYS A 215 -0.90 12.80 -18.11
CA LYS A 215 -2.02 13.13 -17.20
C LYS A 215 -1.96 14.61 -16.81
N CYS A 216 -0.78 15.14 -16.46
CA CYS A 216 -0.59 16.56 -16.19
C CYS A 216 -0.95 17.44 -17.40
N GLN A 217 -0.55 17.08 -18.62
CA GLN A 217 -0.95 17.82 -19.83
C GLN A 217 -2.46 17.81 -20.06
N ARG A 218 -3.14 16.68 -19.79
CA ARG A 218 -4.62 16.61 -19.86
C ARG A 218 -5.26 17.53 -18.82
N ASN A 219 -4.77 17.53 -17.59
CA ASN A 219 -5.24 18.43 -16.53
C ASN A 219 -5.11 19.90 -16.96
N ILE A 220 -3.95 20.27 -17.50
CA ILE A 220 -3.67 21.60 -18.02
C ILE A 220 -4.64 22.00 -19.14
N LYS A 221 -4.96 21.09 -20.07
CA LYS A 221 -5.95 21.34 -21.15
C LYS A 221 -7.37 21.53 -20.60
N ASN A 222 -7.67 20.90 -19.47
CA ASN A 222 -8.94 21.00 -18.76
C ASN A 222 -9.00 22.18 -17.77
N GLY A 223 -8.00 23.07 -17.76
CA GLY A 223 -7.97 24.25 -16.91
C GLY A 223 -7.48 24.01 -15.48
N LEU A 224 -6.87 22.85 -15.19
CA LEU A 224 -6.30 22.54 -13.89
C LEU A 224 -4.81 22.87 -13.82
N HIS A 225 -4.33 23.19 -12.61
CA HIS A 225 -2.93 23.42 -12.26
C HIS A 225 -2.31 22.16 -11.64
N PRO A 226 -1.49 21.38 -12.37
CA PRO A 226 -0.89 20.18 -11.81
C PRO A 226 0.30 20.52 -10.90
N ILE A 227 0.38 19.80 -9.79
CA ILE A 227 1.54 19.78 -8.89
C ILE A 227 1.99 18.34 -8.74
N ILE A 228 3.29 18.07 -8.90
CA ILE A 228 3.88 16.77 -8.58
C ILE A 228 4.62 16.88 -7.26
N ILE A 229 4.22 16.05 -6.29
CA ILE A 229 4.97 15.84 -5.06
C ILE A 229 5.70 14.50 -5.17
N THR A 230 7.03 14.54 -5.14
CA THR A 230 7.90 13.38 -5.33
C THR A 230 8.99 13.29 -4.27
N VAL A 231 9.84 12.26 -4.30
CA VAL A 231 11.05 12.21 -3.48
C VAL A 231 12.14 13.14 -4.03
N LYS A 232 12.96 13.71 -3.14
CA LYS A 232 14.04 14.67 -3.45
C LYS A 232 14.85 14.35 -4.72
N ASP A 233 15.37 13.14 -4.85
CA ASP A 233 16.24 12.75 -5.96
C ASP A 233 15.52 12.65 -7.32
N ARG A 234 14.19 12.77 -7.32
CA ARG A 234 13.34 12.66 -8.52
C ARG A 234 12.72 13.98 -8.97
N VAL A 235 12.92 15.07 -8.23
CA VAL A 235 12.42 16.40 -8.62
C VAL A 235 12.98 16.82 -9.97
N LYS A 236 14.31 16.73 -10.16
CA LYS A 236 14.94 17.07 -11.45
C LYS A 236 14.40 16.19 -12.58
N THR A 237 14.20 14.90 -12.33
CA THR A 237 13.63 13.97 -13.33
C THR A 237 12.25 14.41 -13.79
N ALA A 238 11.36 14.84 -12.88
CA ALA A 238 10.04 15.34 -13.26
C ALA A 238 10.13 16.63 -14.09
N TRP A 239 11.03 17.56 -13.72
CA TRP A 239 11.28 18.78 -14.48
C TRP A 239 11.81 18.49 -15.89
N ASP A 240 12.82 17.62 -16.01
CA ASP A 240 13.40 17.23 -17.29
C ASP A 240 12.31 16.61 -18.21
N LEU A 241 11.48 15.70 -17.67
CA LEU A 241 10.36 15.11 -18.42
C LEU A 241 9.33 16.15 -18.88
N ALA A 242 8.99 17.13 -18.05
CA ALA A 242 8.03 18.18 -18.40
C ALA A 242 8.60 19.17 -19.42
N ALA A 243 9.92 19.42 -19.37
CA ALA A 243 10.63 20.25 -20.33
C ALA A 243 10.69 19.58 -21.71
N ASP A 244 11.01 18.29 -21.75
CA ASP A 244 11.00 17.49 -22.99
C ASP A 244 9.62 17.47 -23.66
N MET A 245 8.55 17.54 -22.86
CA MET A 245 7.16 17.59 -23.33
C MET A 245 6.62 19.02 -23.51
N GLY A 246 7.45 20.05 -23.32
CA GLY A 246 7.14 21.45 -23.62
C GLY A 246 6.10 22.11 -22.72
N PHE A 247 5.98 21.69 -21.45
CA PHE A 247 5.02 22.30 -20.51
C PHE A 247 5.58 22.57 -19.10
N ALA A 248 6.91 22.52 -18.92
CA ALA A 248 7.54 22.77 -17.62
C ALA A 248 7.03 24.05 -16.92
N GLU A 249 6.91 25.17 -17.63
CA GLU A 249 6.43 26.45 -17.06
C GLU A 249 4.96 26.44 -16.56
N ARG A 250 4.25 25.33 -16.75
CA ARG A 250 2.84 25.13 -16.33
C ARG A 250 2.69 24.01 -15.30
N LEU A 251 3.80 23.56 -14.72
CA LEU A 251 3.88 22.49 -13.75
C LEU A 251 4.63 22.99 -12.51
N GLU A 252 4.19 22.57 -11.33
CA GLU A 252 5.00 22.67 -10.11
C GLU A 252 5.52 21.29 -9.72
N VAL A 253 6.75 21.22 -9.20
CA VAL A 253 7.33 19.98 -8.68
C VAL A 253 8.00 20.25 -7.34
N TRP A 254 7.52 19.58 -6.30
CA TRP A 254 8.04 19.69 -4.94
C TRP A 254 8.56 18.35 -4.44
N ASP A 255 9.63 18.36 -3.64
CA ASP A 255 9.97 17.17 -2.87
C ASP A 255 9.16 17.11 -1.56
N ILE A 256 8.74 15.90 -1.19
CA ILE A 256 7.96 15.66 0.02
C ILE A 256 8.72 16.08 1.29
N GLN A 257 10.05 15.97 1.30
CA GLN A 257 10.84 16.31 2.47
C GLN A 257 10.79 17.82 2.77
N SER A 258 11.05 18.67 1.78
CA SER A 258 10.92 20.11 1.92
C SER A 258 9.45 20.53 2.09
N PHE A 259 8.51 19.90 1.37
CA PHE A 259 7.08 20.18 1.51
C PHE A 259 6.58 19.98 2.95
N LEU A 260 7.02 18.93 3.66
CA LEU A 260 6.68 18.74 5.08
C LEU A 260 7.53 19.64 5.99
N SER A 261 8.82 19.80 5.69
CA SER A 261 9.74 20.60 6.49
C SER A 261 9.26 22.05 6.64
N THR A 262 8.81 22.68 5.55
CA THR A 262 8.28 24.05 5.61
C THR A 262 7.08 24.16 6.54
N ASN A 263 6.14 23.22 6.44
CA ASN A 263 4.95 23.18 7.29
C ASN A 263 5.29 23.06 8.78
N VAL A 264 6.20 22.15 9.10
CA VAL A 264 6.63 21.93 10.48
C VAL A 264 7.30 23.18 11.06
N HIS A 265 8.12 23.88 10.26
CA HIS A 265 8.75 25.12 10.69
C HIS A 265 7.75 26.28 10.83
N GLU A 266 6.86 26.46 9.85
CA GLU A 266 5.88 27.55 9.82
C GLU A 266 4.87 27.44 10.97
N HIS A 267 4.26 26.27 11.14
CA HIS A 267 3.29 26.03 12.21
C HIS A 267 3.95 25.84 13.58
N GLY A 268 5.21 25.41 13.60
CA GLY A 268 6.01 25.35 14.82
C GLY A 268 6.69 26.66 15.17
N HIS A 269 6.31 27.78 14.54
CA HIS A 269 6.90 29.13 14.69
C HIS A 269 8.44 29.15 14.79
N PHE A 270 9.10 28.25 14.06
CA PHE A 270 10.55 28.05 14.09
C PHE A 270 11.13 27.73 15.49
N SER A 271 10.29 27.37 16.47
CA SER A 271 10.68 26.97 17.82
C SER A 271 10.81 25.44 17.94
N GLN A 272 11.62 24.97 18.88
CA GLN A 272 11.87 23.53 19.02
C GLN A 272 10.65 22.76 19.54
N ASP A 273 10.02 23.26 20.59
CA ASP A 273 8.90 22.58 21.25
C ASP A 273 7.65 22.57 20.38
N GLU A 274 7.37 23.65 19.66
CA GLU A 274 6.22 23.69 18.75
C GLU A 274 6.48 22.86 17.49
N ARG A 275 7.73 22.74 17.01
CA ARG A 275 8.06 21.76 15.95
C ARG A 275 7.75 20.32 16.39
N LYS A 276 8.10 19.94 17.63
CA LYS A 276 7.77 18.60 18.16
C LYS A 276 6.27 18.37 18.27
N THR A 277 5.54 19.40 18.69
CA THR A 277 4.08 19.37 18.75
C THR A 277 3.51 19.16 17.34
N MET A 278 3.97 19.94 16.37
CA MET A 278 3.54 19.86 14.98
C MET A 278 3.85 18.50 14.33
N LEU A 279 5.02 17.90 14.62
CA LEU A 279 5.35 16.54 14.17
C LEU A 279 4.43 15.49 14.82
N THR A 280 4.09 15.66 16.09
CA THR A 280 3.16 14.78 16.81
C THR A 280 1.78 14.84 16.17
N ASP A 281 1.29 16.03 15.82
CA ASP A 281 0.01 16.24 15.15
C ASP A 281 0.01 15.66 13.73
N LEU A 282 1.10 15.85 12.99
CA LEU A 282 1.27 15.27 11.66
C LEU A 282 1.21 13.73 11.70
N VAL A 283 1.94 13.11 12.62
CA VAL A 283 1.96 11.65 12.78
C VAL A 283 0.61 11.13 13.28
N THR A 284 -0.08 11.87 14.14
CA THR A 284 -1.43 11.53 14.60
C THR A 284 -2.44 11.58 13.47
N SER A 285 -2.42 12.65 12.66
CA SER A 285 -3.25 12.81 11.47
C SER A 285 -2.97 11.69 10.45
N TYR A 286 -1.71 11.43 10.16
CA TYR A 286 -1.27 10.33 9.29
C TYR A 286 -1.79 8.98 9.77
N ASN A 287 -1.60 8.64 11.04
CA ASN A 287 -2.02 7.34 11.56
C ASN A 287 -3.54 7.17 11.55
N LYS A 288 -4.30 8.25 11.77
CA LYS A 288 -5.76 8.23 11.60
C LYS A 288 -6.15 7.91 10.16
N ILE A 289 -5.47 8.53 9.19
CA ILE A 289 -5.68 8.25 7.75
C ILE A 289 -5.38 6.78 7.44
N ILE A 290 -4.25 6.25 7.93
CA ILE A 290 -3.90 4.82 7.77
C ILE A 290 -4.99 3.92 8.36
N ASP A 291 -5.44 4.19 9.59
CA ASP A 291 -6.45 3.35 10.25
C ASP A 291 -7.83 3.42 9.55
N THR A 292 -8.14 4.53 8.87
CA THR A 292 -9.41 4.72 8.14
C THR A 292 -9.39 4.18 6.71
N TYR A 293 -8.32 4.45 5.95
CA TYR A 293 -8.30 4.24 4.50
C TYR A 293 -7.37 3.12 4.03
N GLU A 294 -6.49 2.61 4.91
CA GLU A 294 -5.55 1.54 4.57
C GLU A 294 -5.80 0.28 5.40
N THR A 295 -5.44 -0.87 4.83
CA THR A 295 -5.61 -2.17 5.51
C THR A 295 -4.34 -2.71 6.16
N ASP A 296 -3.18 -2.15 5.83
CA ASP A 296 -1.87 -2.60 6.32
C ASP A 296 -1.41 -1.72 7.50
N PRO A 297 -1.52 -2.21 8.76
CA PRO A 297 -1.13 -1.45 9.94
C PRO A 297 0.38 -1.21 10.04
N SER A 298 1.20 -1.96 9.27
CA SER A 298 2.64 -1.74 9.23
C SER A 298 3.00 -0.37 8.64
N LEU A 299 2.07 0.25 7.90
CA LEU A 299 2.22 1.60 7.34
C LEU A 299 2.20 2.70 8.40
N ARG A 300 1.74 2.41 9.62
CA ARG A 300 1.72 3.38 10.72
C ARG A 300 3.11 3.92 11.03
N ILE A 301 3.16 5.12 11.59
CA ILE A 301 4.39 5.77 12.04
C ILE A 301 4.34 5.88 13.57
N GLU A 302 5.37 5.38 14.23
CA GLU A 302 5.69 5.73 15.61
C GLU A 302 6.55 6.99 15.62
N TYR A 303 6.18 7.93 16.49
CA TYR A 303 6.99 9.08 16.85
C TYR A 303 7.13 9.06 18.37
N SER A 304 8.34 8.74 18.84
CA SER A 304 8.66 8.68 20.26
C SER A 304 9.47 9.91 20.62
N ASN A 305 8.83 10.87 21.30
CA ASN A 305 9.53 11.97 21.97
C ASN A 305 10.24 11.48 23.23
#